data_AF-A0AAX1D5L5-F1
#
_entry.id   AF-A0AAX1D5L5-F1
#
_cell.length_a   1.000
_cell.length_b   1.000
_cell.length_c   1.000
_cell.angle_alpha   90.00
_cell.angle_beta   90.00
_cell.angle_gamma   90.00
#
_symmetry.space_group_name_H-M   'P 1'
#
loop_
_entity.id
_entity.type
_entity.pdbx_description
1 polymer ?
#
loop_
_entity_poly.entity_id
_entity_poly.type
_entity_poly.pdbx_seq_one_letter_code
_entity_poly.pdbx_strand_id
1 'polypeptide(L)' 'MIILYLLLPLSLLFVLVIGVSLWWAVFSGQYDDTDNAGAAILRDDDSGPTVRG' A
#
# COMPACT_ATOMS: atom_id res chain seq x y z
N MET A 1 18.41 32.68 9.42
CA MET A 1 18.25 32.93 7.98
C MET A 1 18.79 31.81 7.09
N ILE A 2 19.77 31.00 7.51
CA ILE A 2 20.28 29.85 6.71
C ILE A 2 19.30 28.67 6.67
N ILE A 3 18.58 28.43 7.78
CA ILE A 3 17.72 27.26 7.95
C ILE A 3 16.54 27.26 6.96
N LEU A 4 15.98 28.44 6.65
CA LEU A 4 14.87 28.57 5.69
C LEU A 4 15.29 28.12 4.29
N TYR A 5 16.52 28.45 3.88
CA TYR A 5 17.06 28.02 2.59
C TYR A 5 17.37 26.52 2.53
N LEU A 6 17.59 25.87 3.68
CA LEU A 6 17.74 24.41 3.76
C LEU A 6 16.37 23.69 3.84
N LEU A 7 15.43 24.26 4.58
CA LEU A 7 14.09 23.71 4.81
C LEU A 7 13.21 23.77 3.56
N LEU A 8 13.34 24.82 2.75
CA LEU A 8 12.54 24.99 1.54
C LEU A 8 12.74 23.86 0.51
N PRO A 9 13.98 23.52 0.07
CA PRO A 9 14.19 22.40 -0.85
C PRO A 9 13.90 21.05 -0.19
N LEU A 10 14.19 20.89 1.10
CA LEU A 10 13.88 19.66 1.84
C LEU A 10 12.37 19.40 1.88
N SER A 11 11.57 20.43 2.13
CA SER A 11 10.10 20.35 2.10
C SER A 11 9.60 19.98 0.70
N LEU A 12 10.14 20.62 -0.34
CA LEU A 12 9.77 20.32 -1.72
C LEU A 12 10.08 18.86 -2.08
N LEU A 13 11.22 18.34 -1.61
CA LEU A 13 11.59 16.94 -1.77
C LEU A 13 10.58 16.01 -1.10
N PHE A 14 10.17 16.29 0.14
CA PHE A 14 9.14 15.50 0.83
C PHE A 14 7.81 15.48 0.06
N VAL A 15 7.36 16.64 -0.42
CA VAL A 15 6.12 16.73 -1.22
C VAL A 15 6.24 15.90 -2.50
N LEU A 16 7.39 15.95 -3.18
CA LEU A 16 7.62 15.21 -4.42
C LEU A 16 7.67 13.69 -4.15
N VAL A 17 8.33 13.26 -3.08
CA VAL A 17 8.38 11.85 -2.65
C VAL A 17 6.98 11.32 -2.34
N ILE A 18 6.20 12.06 -1.55
CA ILE A 18 4.82 11.68 -1.21
C ILE A 18 3.95 11.66 -2.46
N GLY A 19 4.05 12.70 -3.30
CA GLY A 19 3.29 12.79 -4.55
C GLY A 19 3.56 11.63 -5.50
N VAL A 20 4.83 11.27 -5.70
CA VAL A 20 5.23 10.13 -6.52
C VAL A 20 4.77 8.81 -5.89
N SER A 21 4.91 8.65 -4.57
CA SER A 21 4.45 7.43 -3.87
C SER A 21 2.94 7.25 -3.99
N LEU A 22 2.16 8.32 -3.84
CA LEU A 22 0.70 8.27 -3.98
C LEU A 22 0.29 8.06 -5.43
N TRP A 23 0.96 8.72 -6.39
CA TRP A 23 0.75 8.47 -7.80
C TRP A 23 0.99 6.99 -8.13
N TRP A 24 2.14 6.45 -7.71
CA TRP A 24 2.43 5.03 -7.89
C TRP A 24 1.39 4.15 -7.22
N ALA A 25 0.99 4.40 -5.97
CA ALA A 25 -0.02 3.61 -5.27
C ALA A 25 -1.39 3.58 -5.99
N VAL A 26 -1.84 4.73 -6.51
CA VAL A 26 -3.10 4.84 -7.27
C VAL A 26 -3.04 4.08 -8.59
N PHE A 27 -1.92 4.18 -9.33
CA PHE A 27 -1.78 3.54 -10.64
C PHE A 27 -1.24 2.11 -10.60
N SER A 28 -0.59 1.70 -9.50
CA SER A 28 0.00 0.36 -9.31
C SER A 28 -1.04 -0.69 -8.94
N GLY A 29 -2.32 -0.33 -8.83
CA GLY A 29 -3.38 -1.31 -8.59
C GLY A 29 -3.24 -2.02 -7.24
N GLN A 30 -2.83 -1.35 -6.16
CA GLN A 30 -2.80 -1.96 -4.81
C GLN A 30 -4.16 -2.50 -4.33
N TYR A 31 -5.23 -2.19 -5.07
CA TYR A 31 -6.58 -2.70 -4.88
C TYR A 31 -6.76 -4.11 -5.49
N ASP A 32 -5.98 -4.48 -6.51
CA ASP A 32 -6.07 -5.78 -7.21
C ASP A 32 -5.57 -6.93 -6.30
N ASP A 33 -4.55 -6.66 -5.46
CA ASP A 33 -4.08 -7.60 -4.43
C ASP A 33 -5.11 -7.79 -3.30
N THR A 34 -5.99 -6.82 -3.06
CA THR A 34 -7.02 -6.92 -2.00
C THR A 34 -8.16 -7.85 -2.42
N ASP A 35 -8.49 -7.92 -3.72
CA ASP A 35 -9.49 -8.87 -4.24
C ASP A 35 -9.06 -10.33 -4.04
N ASN A 36 -7.77 -10.63 -4.24
CA ASN A 36 -7.21 -11.96 -3.95
C ASN A 36 -7.24 -12.29 -2.45
N ALA A 37 -6.87 -11.34 -1.59
CA ALA A 37 -6.92 -11.52 -0.13
C ALA A 37 -8.36 -11.72 0.39
N GLY A 38 -9.34 -11.00 -0.17
CA GLY A 38 -10.76 -11.16 0.15
C GLY A 38 -11.33 -12.51 -0.28
N ALA A 39 -10.92 -13.00 -1.47
CA ALA A 39 -11.32 -14.32 -1.96
C ALA A 39 -10.71 -15.48 -1.16
N ALA A 40 -9.55 -15.28 -0.52
CA ALA A 40 -8.93 -16.27 0.35
C ALA A 40 -9.73 -16.49 1.65
N ILE A 41 -10.22 -15.42 2.28
CA ILE A 41 -10.99 -15.50 3.54
C ILE A 41 -12.34 -16.22 3.33
N LEU A 42 -13.03 -15.94 2.22
CA LEU A 42 -14.30 -16.61 1.88
C LEU A 42 -14.13 -18.10 1.56
N ARG A 43 -12.95 -18.53 1.11
CA ARG A 43 -12.66 -19.92 0.73
C ARG A 43 -12.11 -20.76 1.89
N ASP A 44 -11.64 -20.12 2.96
CA ASP A 44 -11.08 -20.80 4.14
C ASP A 44 -12.17 -21.49 4.99
N ASP A 45 -13.41 -20.98 4.95
CA ASP A 45 -14.56 -21.57 5.67
C ASP A 45 -15.00 -22.96 5.14
N ASP A 46 -14.62 -23.33 3.91
CA ASP A 46 -14.92 -24.65 3.33
C ASP A 46 -13.86 -25.72 3.67
N SER A 47 -12.74 -25.33 4.29
CA SER A 47 -11.63 -26.22 4.64
C SER A 47 -11.74 -26.70 6.09
N GLY A 48 -12.92 -27.18 6.48
CA GLY A 48 -13.08 -27.89 7.74
C GLY A 48 -12.16 -29.12 7.77
N PRO A 49 -11.44 -29.39 8.88
CA PRO A 49 -10.55 -30.54 8.96
C PRO A 49 -11.39 -31.81 8.88
N THR A 50 -11.40 -32.43 7.70
CA THR A 50 -11.90 -33.79 7.53
C THR A 50 -10.89 -34.74 8.17
N VAL A 51 -10.94 -34.80 9.50
CA VAL A 51 -10.33 -35.88 10.27
C VAL A 51 -11.12 -37.15 9.96
N ARG A 52 -10.70 -37.86 8.92
CA ARG A 52 -11.07 -39.25 8.67
C ARG A 52 -9.80 -40.08 8.57
N GLY A 53 -9.59 -40.91 9.60
CA GLY A 53 -8.51 -41.88 9.74
C GLY A 53 -8.50 -42.42 11.15
#